data_AF-A0A7X1LEQ7-F1
#
_entry.id   AF-A0A7X1LEQ7-F1
#
_cell.length_a   1.000
_cell.length_b   1.000
_cell.length_c   1.000
_cell.angle_alpha   90.00
_cell.angle_beta   90.00
_cell.angle_gamma   90.00
#
_symmetry.space_group_name_H-M   'P 1'
#
loop_
_entity.id
_entity.type
_entity.pdbx_description
1 polymer ?
#
loop_
_entity_poly.entity_id
_entity_poly.type
_entity_poly.pdbx_seq_one_letter_code
_entity_poly.pdbx_strand_id
1 'polypeptide(L)'
;MSTFHVMTGATGTIIRPAVRKIGVSDVFSALREGYEDFREKPSHYAFVALIYPIAGAIMIGWSAGVELLPMVYPLLTGFALLGPLLALGLMEISRRRELGQPADWSSVLDLLKSPSLPSLLMMSAYLVTLFMIWLVVARGLYLSMIGDYPAPGLFAFASGVFDHPNAGVFLFWSNAIGFALALVALLISLVAFPMLLDRDCGAASAVSTSVRASLANPVPVALWGLMVAALLAIGMATLMVGLIVIVPVLGHATWHFYRRLVV
;
A
#
# COMPACT_ATOMS: atom_id res chain seq x y z
N MET A 1 -14.25 18.29 27.47
CA MET A 1 -13.88 16.97 26.92
C MET A 1 -13.84 17.12 25.41
N SER A 2 -12.65 17.17 24.81
CA SER A 2 -12.47 17.29 23.36
C SER A 2 -12.88 15.97 22.71
N THR A 3 -14.08 15.92 22.14
CA THR A 3 -14.49 14.85 21.25
C THR A 3 -13.48 14.78 20.11
N PHE A 4 -12.59 13.79 20.16
CA PHE A 4 -11.59 13.57 19.13
C PHE A 4 -12.31 13.18 17.84
N HIS A 5 -12.62 14.17 17.01
CA HIS A 5 -13.17 14.01 15.65
C HIS A 5 -12.33 13.07 14.76
N VAL A 6 -11.10 12.78 15.19
CA VAL A 6 -10.17 11.84 14.55
C VAL A 6 -10.61 10.37 14.74
N MET A 7 -11.16 10.02 15.90
CA MET A 7 -11.57 8.64 16.24
C MET A 7 -13.07 8.42 15.95
N THR A 8 -13.92 9.38 16.28
CA THR A 8 -15.36 9.34 16.07
C THR A 8 -15.78 10.44 15.10
N GLY A 9 -16.70 10.18 14.17
CA GLY A 9 -17.13 11.16 13.16
C GLY A 9 -17.73 12.45 13.74
N ALA A 10 -18.09 13.41 12.88
CA ALA A 10 -18.57 14.76 13.26
C ALA A 10 -19.71 14.78 14.32
N THR A 11 -20.51 13.72 14.39
CA THR A 11 -21.66 13.57 15.32
C THR A 11 -21.35 12.74 16.57
N GLY A 12 -20.11 12.30 16.79
CA GLY A 12 -19.75 11.42 17.91
C GLY A 12 -20.32 10.00 17.82
N THR A 13 -21.01 9.66 16.73
CA THR A 13 -21.57 8.32 16.46
C THR A 13 -20.67 7.56 15.50
N ILE A 14 -20.44 6.27 15.79
CA ILE A 14 -19.69 5.37 14.91
C ILE A 14 -20.62 4.99 13.76
N ILE A 15 -20.44 5.61 12.59
CA ILE A 15 -21.10 5.18 11.36
C ILE A 15 -20.71 3.72 11.12
N ARG A 16 -21.70 2.85 10.92
CA ARG A 16 -21.50 1.43 10.62
C ARG A 16 -22.14 1.11 9.28
N PRO A 17 -21.42 1.34 8.17
CA PRO A 17 -21.91 1.00 6.86
C PRO A 17 -22.27 -0.48 6.75
N ALA A 18 -23.14 -0.79 5.80
CA ALA A 18 -23.49 -2.16 5.48
C ALA A 18 -22.33 -2.80 4.71
N VAL A 19 -21.93 -3.99 5.15
CA VAL A 19 -20.91 -4.79 4.49
C VAL A 19 -21.62 -5.81 3.62
N ARG A 20 -21.27 -5.88 2.34
CA ARG A 20 -21.77 -6.89 1.41
C ARG A 20 -20.86 -8.11 1.38
N LYS A 21 -21.45 -9.27 1.06
CA LYS A 21 -20.69 -10.44 0.62
C LYS A 21 -20.49 -10.37 -0.88
N ILE A 22 -19.25 -10.56 -1.33
CA ILE A 22 -18.86 -10.49 -2.74
C ILE A 22 -18.22 -11.80 -3.20
N GLY A 23 -18.23 -12.05 -4.50
CA GLY A 23 -17.60 -13.21 -5.12
C GLY A 23 -16.18 -12.95 -5.60
N VAL A 24 -15.52 -14.00 -6.10
CA VAL A 24 -14.18 -13.89 -6.71
C VAL A 24 -14.23 -13.07 -8.02
N SER A 25 -15.32 -13.15 -8.78
CA SER A 25 -15.54 -12.36 -10.00
C SER A 25 -15.49 -10.84 -9.76
N ASP A 26 -15.90 -10.42 -8.57
CA ASP A 26 -15.91 -9.01 -8.17
C ASP A 26 -14.49 -8.44 -8.02
N VAL A 27 -13.53 -9.28 -7.60
CA VAL A 27 -12.10 -8.93 -7.50
C VAL A 27 -11.54 -8.57 -8.88
N PHE A 28 -11.78 -9.43 -9.87
CA PHE A 28 -11.32 -9.20 -11.24
C PHE A 28 -12.06 -8.05 -11.93
N SER A 29 -13.34 -7.86 -11.60
CA SER A 29 -14.12 -6.73 -12.13
C SER A 29 -13.59 -5.40 -11.60
N ALA A 30 -13.25 -5.32 -10.31
CA ALA A 30 -12.62 -4.13 -9.72
C ALA A 30 -11.28 -3.80 -10.39
N LEU A 31 -10.45 -4.80 -10.70
CA LEU A 31 -9.20 -4.60 -11.43
C LEU A 31 -9.41 -4.12 -12.87
N ARG A 32 -10.42 -4.66 -13.56
CA ARG A 32 -10.79 -4.21 -14.91
C ARG A 32 -11.21 -2.74 -14.89
N GLU A 33 -12.08 -2.37 -13.97
CA GLU A 33 -12.56 -0.97 -13.83
C GLU A 33 -11.41 -0.03 -13.43
N GLY A 34 -10.50 -0.46 -12.57
CA GLY A 34 -9.30 0.32 -12.26
C GLY A 34 -8.35 0.49 -13.45
N TYR A 35 -8.29 -0.49 -14.35
CA TYR A 35 -7.55 -0.37 -15.59
C TYR A 35 -8.25 0.56 -16.60
N GLU A 36 -9.59 0.55 -16.65
CA GLU A 36 -10.38 1.48 -17.45
C GLU A 36 -10.19 2.93 -16.97
N ASP A 37 -10.24 3.18 -15.65
CA ASP A 37 -9.92 4.47 -15.05
C ASP A 37 -8.52 4.94 -15.45
N PHE A 38 -7.52 4.06 -15.33
CA PHE A 38 -6.14 4.38 -15.70
C PHE A 38 -6.00 4.75 -17.18
N ARG A 39 -6.73 4.06 -18.07
CA ARG A 39 -6.71 4.34 -19.52
C ARG A 39 -7.33 5.69 -19.85
N GLU A 40 -8.42 6.05 -19.19
CA GLU A 40 -9.09 7.34 -19.41
C GLU A 40 -8.37 8.51 -18.75
N LYS A 41 -7.78 8.28 -17.58
CA LYS A 41 -6.99 9.26 -16.83
C LYS A 41 -5.57 8.71 -16.62
N PRO A 42 -4.67 8.88 -17.61
CA PRO A 42 -3.31 8.35 -17.52
C PRO A 42 -2.54 8.97 -16.35
N SER A 43 -2.43 8.20 -15.27
CA SER A 43 -1.85 8.63 -14.01
C SER A 43 -0.36 8.31 -13.86
N HIS A 44 0.23 7.69 -14.88
CA HIS A 44 1.61 7.17 -14.84
C HIS A 44 2.67 8.27 -14.63
N TYR A 45 2.45 9.49 -15.14
CA TYR A 45 3.41 10.60 -14.99
C TYR A 45 3.76 10.91 -13.53
N ALA A 46 2.78 10.86 -12.62
CA ALA A 46 3.01 11.08 -11.19
C ALA A 46 3.91 9.99 -10.59
N PHE A 47 3.75 8.75 -11.03
CA PHE A 47 4.55 7.62 -10.56
C PHE A 47 5.94 7.59 -11.20
N VAL A 48 6.10 8.06 -12.44
CA VAL A 48 7.42 8.35 -13.01
C VAL A 48 8.16 9.35 -12.12
N ALA A 49 7.51 10.48 -11.79
CA ALA A 49 8.09 11.52 -10.95
C ALA A 49 8.41 11.06 -9.52
N LEU A 50 7.73 10.03 -9.01
CA LEU A 50 8.00 9.43 -7.70
C LEU A 50 9.10 8.37 -7.75
N ILE A 51 9.00 7.42 -8.70
CA ILE A 51 9.84 6.22 -8.74
C ILE A 51 11.27 6.54 -9.21
N TYR A 52 11.43 7.39 -10.23
CA TYR A 52 12.74 7.67 -10.80
C TYR A 52 13.70 8.36 -9.82
N PRO A 53 13.29 9.36 -9.02
CA PRO A 53 14.16 9.93 -7.99
C PRO A 53 14.56 8.92 -6.92
N ILE A 54 13.67 8.01 -6.53
CA ILE A 54 13.99 6.94 -5.56
C ILE A 54 15.04 6.00 -6.16
N ALA A 55 14.83 5.53 -7.39
CA ALA A 55 15.80 4.70 -8.10
C ALA A 55 17.16 5.42 -8.26
N GLY A 56 17.13 6.70 -8.61
CA GLY A 56 18.33 7.55 -8.71
C GLY A 56 19.07 7.69 -7.37
N ALA A 57 18.36 7.92 -6.26
CA ALA A 57 18.95 8.01 -4.93
C ALA A 57 19.59 6.68 -4.50
N ILE A 58 18.95 5.55 -4.81
CA ILE A 58 19.50 4.21 -4.57
C ILE A 58 20.80 4.04 -5.39
N MET A 59 20.81 4.43 -6.67
CA MET A 59 22.01 4.35 -7.51
C MET A 59 23.15 5.25 -7.04
N ILE A 60 22.85 6.50 -6.64
CA ILE A 60 23.85 7.44 -6.10
C ILE A 60 24.43 6.89 -4.80
N GLY A 61 23.59 6.45 -3.87
CA GLY A 61 24.03 5.90 -2.60
C GLY A 61 24.89 4.63 -2.79
N TRP A 62 24.51 3.78 -3.74
CA TRP A 62 25.31 2.61 -4.12
C TRP A 62 26.66 3.03 -4.73
N SER A 63 26.68 4.00 -5.63
CA SER A 63 27.92 4.55 -6.21
C SER A 63 28.81 5.26 -5.18
N ALA A 64 28.24 5.78 -4.10
CA ALA A 64 28.96 6.44 -3.01
C ALA A 64 29.57 5.46 -2.00
N GLY A 65 29.41 4.14 -2.21
CA GLY A 65 29.93 3.12 -1.30
C GLY A 65 29.15 2.97 -0.01
N VAL A 66 27.93 3.51 0.08
CA VAL A 66 27.04 3.26 1.21
C VAL A 66 26.54 1.82 1.11
N GLU A 67 26.64 1.05 2.20
CA GLU A 67 26.07 -0.30 2.31
C GLU A 67 24.53 -0.26 2.37
N LEU A 68 23.92 0.16 1.27
CA LEU A 68 22.48 0.20 1.09
C LEU A 68 21.91 -1.17 0.73
N LEU A 69 22.74 -2.09 0.23
CA LEU A 69 22.27 -3.38 -0.30
C LEU A 69 21.39 -4.18 0.68
N PRO A 70 21.75 -4.29 1.98
CA PRO A 70 20.87 -4.94 2.96
C PRO A 70 19.52 -4.24 3.14
N MET A 71 19.46 -2.92 2.91
CA MET A 71 18.25 -2.08 3.03
C MET A 71 17.45 -1.98 1.74
N VAL A 72 18.04 -2.23 0.57
CA VAL A 72 17.31 -2.25 -0.72
C VAL A 72 16.19 -3.29 -0.66
N TYR A 73 16.46 -4.52 -0.21
CA TYR A 73 15.42 -5.55 -0.13
C TYR A 73 14.23 -5.15 0.77
N PRO A 74 14.44 -4.69 2.03
CA PRO A 74 13.35 -4.21 2.88
C PRO A 74 12.61 -2.99 2.33
N LEU A 75 13.30 -2.05 1.66
CA LEU A 75 12.66 -0.91 1.02
C LEU A 75 11.72 -1.36 -0.10
N LEU A 76 12.17 -2.29 -0.96
CA LEU A 76 11.36 -2.78 -2.08
C LEU A 76 10.18 -3.62 -1.58
N THR A 77 10.39 -4.54 -0.65
CA THR A 77 9.32 -5.42 -0.15
C THR A 77 8.34 -4.69 0.77
N GLY A 78 8.82 -3.71 1.54
CA GLY A 78 7.99 -2.88 2.41
C GLY A 78 7.12 -1.87 1.65
N PHE A 79 7.37 -1.64 0.36
CA PHE A 79 6.57 -0.73 -0.48
C PHE A 79 5.07 -1.10 -0.47
N ALA A 80 4.74 -2.40 -0.36
CA ALA A 80 3.37 -2.87 -0.26
C ALA A 80 2.61 -2.29 0.95
N LEU A 81 3.31 -1.99 2.05
CA LEU A 81 2.72 -1.39 3.25
C LEU A 81 2.27 0.05 3.02
N LEU A 82 2.93 0.77 2.11
CA LEU A 82 2.61 2.16 1.76
C LEU A 82 1.64 2.27 0.59
N GLY A 83 1.29 1.16 -0.07
CA GLY A 83 0.43 1.14 -1.25
C GLY A 83 -0.87 1.95 -1.11
N PRO A 84 -1.69 1.74 -0.06
CA PRO A 84 -2.94 2.49 0.13
C PRO A 84 -2.74 4.00 0.28
N LEU A 85 -1.64 4.42 0.93
CA LEU A 85 -1.25 5.81 1.08
C LEU A 85 -0.86 6.42 -0.28
N LEU A 86 -0.01 5.73 -1.05
CA LEU A 86 0.41 6.17 -2.38
C LEU A 86 -0.76 6.19 -3.38
N ALA A 87 -1.77 5.37 -3.17
CA ALA A 87 -2.96 5.28 -3.99
C ALA A 87 -4.03 6.35 -3.69
N LEU A 88 -3.88 7.15 -2.62
CA LEU A 88 -4.90 8.11 -2.18
C LEU A 88 -5.42 9.02 -3.29
N GLY A 89 -4.53 9.66 -4.05
CA GLY A 89 -4.92 10.55 -5.14
C GLY A 89 -5.64 9.83 -6.28
N LEU A 90 -5.27 8.58 -6.54
CA LEU A 90 -5.90 7.75 -7.58
C LEU A 90 -7.31 7.34 -7.20
N MET A 91 -7.51 6.97 -5.93
CA MET A 91 -8.84 6.67 -5.38
C MET A 91 -9.74 7.90 -5.46
N GLU A 92 -9.23 9.10 -5.18
CA GLU A 92 -9.99 10.34 -5.33
C GLU A 92 -10.39 10.61 -6.79
N ILE A 93 -9.47 10.37 -7.75
CA ILE A 93 -9.77 10.49 -9.19
C ILE A 93 -10.88 9.51 -9.59
N SER A 94 -10.79 8.23 -9.16
CA SER A 94 -11.82 7.21 -9.42
C SER A 94 -13.17 7.58 -8.79
N ARG A 95 -13.17 8.06 -7.55
CA ARG A 95 -14.36 8.55 -6.85
C ARG A 95 -15.05 9.67 -7.63
N ARG A 96 -14.30 10.68 -8.05
CA ARG A 96 -14.86 11.82 -8.80
C ARG A 96 -15.39 11.37 -10.16
N ARG A 97 -14.71 10.45 -10.83
CA ARG A 97 -15.18 9.84 -12.08
C ARG A 97 -16.49 9.08 -11.89
N GLU A 98 -16.62 8.25 -10.84
CA GLU A 98 -17.89 7.57 -10.51
C GLU A 98 -19.03 8.58 -10.25
N LEU A 99 -18.73 9.73 -9.63
CA LEU A 99 -19.70 10.79 -9.36
C LEU A 99 -19.99 11.71 -10.57
N GLY A 100 -19.38 11.48 -11.74
CA GLY A 100 -19.51 12.34 -12.92
C GLY A 100 -18.91 13.75 -12.73
N GLN A 101 -18.00 13.90 -11.77
CA GLN A 101 -17.33 15.17 -11.46
C GLN A 101 -16.02 15.32 -12.24
N PRO A 102 -15.50 16.55 -12.43
CA PRO A 102 -14.18 16.77 -13.02
C PRO A 102 -13.10 16.05 -12.21
N ALA A 103 -12.44 15.07 -12.84
CA ALA A 103 -11.43 14.21 -12.23
C ALA A 103 -10.03 14.56 -12.76
N ASP A 104 -9.54 15.75 -12.38
CA ASP A 104 -8.22 16.25 -12.76
C ASP A 104 -7.24 16.20 -11.58
N TRP A 105 -5.93 16.20 -11.82
CA TRP A 105 -4.94 16.11 -10.74
C TRP A 105 -4.99 17.29 -9.75
N SER A 106 -5.41 18.47 -10.19
CA SER A 106 -5.66 19.63 -9.31
C SER A 106 -6.73 19.34 -8.27
N SER A 107 -7.68 18.46 -8.60
CA SER A 107 -8.78 18.07 -7.73
C SER A 107 -8.33 17.22 -6.53
N VAL A 108 -7.18 16.56 -6.63
CA VAL A 108 -6.55 15.84 -5.51
C VAL A 108 -6.13 16.82 -4.40
N LEU A 109 -5.82 18.08 -4.73
CA LEU A 109 -5.48 19.10 -3.72
C LEU A 109 -6.67 19.50 -2.85
N ASP A 110 -7.91 19.26 -3.31
CA ASP A 110 -9.10 19.51 -2.49
C ASP A 110 -9.18 18.56 -1.29
N LEU A 111 -8.44 17.43 -1.30
CA LEU A 111 -8.30 16.55 -0.13
C LEU A 111 -7.75 17.31 1.10
N LEU A 112 -6.91 18.33 0.88
CA LEU A 112 -6.36 19.17 1.95
C LEU A 112 -7.44 20.02 2.66
N LYS A 113 -8.62 20.14 2.06
CA LYS A 113 -9.77 20.86 2.62
C LYS A 113 -10.82 19.90 3.19
N SER A 114 -10.61 18.58 3.07
CA SER A 114 -11.58 17.59 3.53
C SER A 114 -11.68 17.56 5.06
N PRO A 115 -12.90 17.48 5.63
CA PRO A 115 -13.08 17.21 7.06
C PRO A 115 -12.42 15.91 7.54
N SER A 116 -12.26 14.93 6.63
CA SER A 116 -11.62 13.64 6.93
C SER A 116 -10.08 13.68 6.90
N LEU A 117 -9.46 14.83 6.59
CA LEU A 117 -8.01 14.97 6.50
C LEU A 117 -7.25 14.51 7.76
N PRO A 118 -7.66 14.86 9.00
CA PRO A 118 -6.97 14.38 10.20
C PRO A 118 -6.98 12.85 10.32
N SER A 119 -8.09 12.21 9.98
CA SER A 119 -8.23 10.75 9.96
C SER A 119 -7.33 10.11 8.88
N LEU A 120 -7.28 10.71 7.69
CA LEU A 120 -6.38 10.28 6.61
C LEU A 120 -4.91 10.39 7.02
N LEU A 121 -4.52 11.51 7.63
CA LEU A 121 -3.16 11.71 8.14
C LEU A 121 -2.79 10.70 9.22
N MET A 122 -3.72 10.41 10.15
CA MET A 122 -3.49 9.39 11.18
C MET A 122 -3.32 7.99 10.59
N MET A 123 -4.15 7.60 9.62
CA MET A 123 -3.99 6.32 8.90
C MET A 123 -2.70 6.26 8.10
N SER A 124 -2.30 7.38 7.49
CA SER A 124 -1.02 7.49 6.78
C SER A 124 0.16 7.32 7.73
N ALA A 125 0.14 8.00 8.87
CA ALA A 125 1.16 7.86 9.92
C ALA A 125 1.21 6.43 10.47
N TYR A 126 0.08 5.75 10.58
CA TYR A 126 0.02 4.35 10.99
C TYR A 126 0.74 3.43 9.98
N LEU A 127 0.46 3.56 8.68
CA LEU A 127 1.14 2.78 7.65
C LEU A 127 2.64 3.08 7.57
N VAL A 128 3.04 4.35 7.69
CA VAL A 128 4.45 4.74 7.78
C VAL A 128 5.10 4.12 9.01
N THR A 129 4.42 4.10 10.16
CA THR A 129 4.93 3.44 11.37
C THR A 129 5.14 1.94 11.15
N LEU A 130 4.19 1.24 10.54
CA LEU A 130 4.34 -0.17 10.19
C LEU A 130 5.53 -0.40 9.25
N PHE A 131 5.71 0.48 8.26
CA PHE A 131 6.85 0.43 7.36
C PHE A 131 8.18 0.65 8.10
N MET A 132 8.25 1.60 9.03
CA MET A 132 9.46 1.82 9.84
C MET A 132 9.76 0.61 10.75
N ILE A 133 8.73 0.01 11.36
CA ILE A 133 8.87 -1.24 12.12
C ILE A 133 9.45 -2.33 11.22
N TRP A 134 8.92 -2.48 10.00
CA TRP A 134 9.44 -3.44 9.03
C TRP A 134 10.92 -3.21 8.72
N LEU A 135 11.34 -1.97 8.44
CA LEU A 135 12.75 -1.66 8.16
C LEU A 135 13.67 -2.04 9.32
N VAL A 136 13.28 -1.72 10.55
CA VAL A 136 14.05 -2.06 11.75
C VAL A 136 14.14 -3.57 11.94
N VAL A 137 13.00 -4.28 11.80
CA VAL A 137 12.96 -5.74 11.95
C VAL A 137 13.77 -6.43 10.86
N ALA A 138 13.60 -6.04 9.60
CA ALA A 138 14.31 -6.63 8.49
C ALA A 138 15.83 -6.40 8.60
N ARG A 139 16.26 -5.21 9.05
CA ARG A 139 17.66 -4.94 9.38
C ARG A 139 18.16 -5.83 10.51
N GLY A 140 17.38 -5.96 11.58
CA GLY A 140 17.73 -6.81 12.73
C GLY A 140 17.85 -8.29 12.35
N LEU A 141 16.95 -8.81 11.52
CA LEU A 141 17.03 -10.17 10.98
C LEU A 141 18.27 -10.37 10.12
N TYR A 142 18.58 -9.41 9.24
CA TYR A 142 19.78 -9.47 8.41
C TYR A 142 21.04 -9.51 9.28
N LEU A 143 21.19 -8.57 10.21
CA LEU A 143 22.38 -8.49 11.08
C LEU A 143 22.54 -9.69 12.01
N SER A 144 21.44 -10.26 12.51
CA SER A 144 21.49 -11.39 13.45
C SER A 144 21.72 -12.74 12.76
N MET A 145 21.28 -12.92 11.51
CA MET A 145 21.31 -14.23 10.84
C MET A 145 22.33 -14.31 9.70
N ILE A 146 22.58 -13.20 8.99
CA ILE A 146 23.52 -13.12 7.86
C ILE A 146 24.80 -12.37 8.28
N GLY A 147 24.67 -11.26 9.01
CA GLY A 147 25.79 -10.45 9.49
C GLY A 147 26.36 -9.46 8.46
N ASP A 148 27.41 -8.74 8.84
CA ASP A 148 28.13 -7.81 7.96
C ASP A 148 29.01 -8.61 6.99
N TYR A 149 28.42 -9.09 5.91
CA TYR A 149 29.15 -9.66 4.78
C TYR A 149 29.30 -8.57 3.70
N PRO A 150 30.45 -7.86 3.64
CA PRO A 150 30.68 -6.87 2.60
C PRO A 150 30.96 -7.58 1.28
N ALA A 151 29.91 -7.90 0.54
CA ALA A 151 30.03 -8.36 -0.84
C ALA A 151 29.90 -7.14 -1.78
N PRO A 152 30.99 -6.70 -2.43
CA PRO A 152 30.92 -5.59 -3.36
C PRO A 152 30.10 -5.99 -4.59
N GLY A 153 28.96 -5.33 -4.78
CA GLY A 153 28.09 -5.48 -5.95
C GLY A 153 26.87 -6.37 -5.73
N LEU A 154 25.79 -6.09 -6.48
CA LEU A 154 24.49 -6.73 -6.33
C LEU A 154 24.53 -8.26 -6.49
N PHE A 155 25.27 -8.76 -7.47
CA PHE A 155 25.35 -10.20 -7.75
C PHE A 155 26.14 -10.96 -6.67
N ALA A 156 27.24 -10.37 -6.19
CA ALA A 156 28.04 -10.93 -5.10
C ALA A 156 27.26 -10.91 -3.78
N PHE A 157 26.50 -9.85 -3.52
CA PHE A 157 25.60 -9.79 -2.37
C PHE A 157 24.48 -10.84 -2.46
N ALA A 158 23.82 -10.95 -3.61
CA ALA A 158 22.75 -11.93 -3.79
C ALA A 158 23.26 -13.37 -3.60
N SER A 159 24.34 -13.75 -4.29
CA SER A 159 24.98 -15.07 -4.11
C SER A 159 25.43 -15.28 -2.67
N GLY A 160 26.11 -14.31 -2.05
CA GLY A 160 26.53 -14.39 -0.65
C GLY A 160 25.37 -14.60 0.33
N VAL A 161 24.21 -13.98 0.10
CA VAL A 161 23.02 -14.19 0.93
C VAL A 161 22.41 -15.57 0.69
N PHE A 162 22.32 -16.04 -0.56
CA PHE A 162 21.72 -17.35 -0.88
C PHE A 162 22.62 -18.53 -0.49
N ASP A 163 23.94 -18.36 -0.54
CA ASP A 163 24.92 -19.38 -0.18
C ASP A 163 25.20 -19.40 1.34
N HIS A 164 24.68 -18.43 2.10
CA HIS A 164 24.87 -18.37 3.53
C HIS A 164 24.18 -19.56 4.23
N PRO A 165 24.81 -20.22 5.22
CA PRO A 165 24.20 -21.37 5.92
C PRO A 165 22.83 -21.06 6.54
N ASN A 166 22.61 -19.81 6.96
CA ASN A 166 21.34 -19.35 7.54
C ASN A 166 20.36 -18.76 6.52
N ALA A 167 20.64 -18.81 5.20
CA ALA A 167 19.82 -18.19 4.17
C ALA A 167 18.34 -18.62 4.24
N GLY A 168 18.10 -19.93 4.37
CA GLY A 168 16.73 -20.47 4.46
C GLY A 168 15.98 -19.98 5.69
N VAL A 169 16.64 -19.94 6.85
CA VAL A 169 16.05 -19.46 8.11
C VAL A 169 15.76 -17.96 8.03
N PHE A 170 16.69 -17.18 7.49
CA PHE A 170 16.54 -15.75 7.26
C PHE A 170 15.35 -15.46 6.33
N LEU A 171 15.28 -16.14 5.18
CA LEU A 171 14.20 -15.96 4.22
C LEU A 171 12.85 -16.33 4.83
N PHE A 172 12.76 -17.43 5.58
CA PHE A 172 11.52 -17.83 6.24
C PHE A 172 11.01 -16.77 7.22
N TRP A 173 11.85 -16.33 8.17
CA TRP A 173 11.43 -15.35 9.19
C TRP A 173 11.16 -13.96 8.60
N SER A 174 11.99 -13.53 7.65
CA SER A 174 11.80 -12.27 6.94
C SER A 174 10.46 -12.23 6.21
N ASN A 175 10.14 -13.30 5.44
CA ASN A 175 8.85 -13.40 4.75
C ASN A 175 7.67 -13.58 5.72
N ALA A 176 7.82 -14.37 6.79
CA ALA A 176 6.73 -14.59 7.76
C ALA A 176 6.34 -13.29 8.48
N ILE A 177 7.33 -12.51 8.94
CA ILE A 177 7.08 -11.24 9.61
C ILE A 177 6.58 -10.19 8.61
N GLY A 178 7.18 -10.11 7.43
CA GLY A 178 6.72 -9.21 6.36
C GLY A 178 5.27 -9.50 5.96
N PHE A 179 4.90 -10.77 5.81
CA PHE A 179 3.54 -11.21 5.53
C PHE A 179 2.57 -10.82 6.66
N ALA A 180 2.95 -11.01 7.92
CA ALA A 180 2.12 -10.62 9.06
C ALA A 180 1.85 -9.10 9.07
N LEU A 181 2.87 -8.28 8.84
CA LEU A 181 2.74 -6.82 8.75
C LEU A 181 1.88 -6.41 7.54
N ALA A 182 2.07 -7.05 6.39
CA ALA A 182 1.27 -6.80 5.19
C ALA A 182 -0.20 -7.17 5.39
N LEU A 183 -0.47 -8.28 6.09
CA LEU A 183 -1.84 -8.69 6.42
C LEU A 183 -2.51 -7.68 7.37
N VAL A 184 -1.80 -7.23 8.40
CA VAL A 184 -2.31 -6.19 9.32
C VAL A 184 -2.60 -4.90 8.56
N ALA A 185 -1.66 -4.45 7.73
CA ALA A 185 -1.83 -3.27 6.89
C ALA A 185 -3.06 -3.43 5.98
N LEU A 186 -3.20 -4.56 5.28
CA LEU A 186 -4.34 -4.84 4.40
C LEU A 186 -5.66 -4.78 5.16
N LEU A 187 -5.79 -5.53 6.26
CA LEU A 187 -7.04 -5.62 7.03
C LEU A 187 -7.51 -4.26 7.56
N ILE A 188 -6.57 -3.40 7.93
CA ILE A 188 -6.86 -2.07 8.49
C ILE A 188 -7.14 -1.05 7.40
N SER A 189 -6.39 -1.06 6.30
CA SER A 189 -6.35 0.02 5.32
C SER A 189 -7.24 -0.18 4.08
N LEU A 190 -7.53 -1.43 3.71
CA LEU A 190 -8.20 -1.81 2.47
C LEU A 190 -9.48 -1.00 2.20
N VAL A 191 -10.32 -0.89 3.22
CA VAL A 191 -11.57 -0.11 3.15
C VAL A 191 -11.42 1.24 3.85
N ALA A 192 -10.49 1.38 4.79
CA ALA A 192 -10.43 2.58 5.62
C ALA A 192 -10.11 3.84 4.81
N PHE A 193 -9.10 3.80 3.93
CA PHE A 193 -8.76 4.94 3.08
C PHE A 193 -9.89 5.34 2.12
N PRO A 194 -10.43 4.45 1.28
CA PRO A 194 -11.51 4.83 0.37
C PRO A 194 -12.78 5.22 1.12
N MET A 195 -13.08 4.65 2.30
CA MET A 195 -14.20 5.09 3.12
C MET A 195 -14.01 6.50 3.69
N LEU A 196 -12.80 6.86 4.11
CA LEU A 196 -12.47 8.22 4.56
C LEU A 196 -12.52 9.25 3.43
N LEU A 197 -12.31 8.81 2.18
CA LEU A 197 -12.51 9.64 0.99
C LEU A 197 -13.99 9.75 0.63
N ASP A 198 -14.74 8.66 0.69
CA ASP A 198 -16.15 8.59 0.31
C ASP A 198 -17.07 9.28 1.33
N ARG A 199 -16.72 9.20 2.62
CA ARG A 199 -17.60 9.60 3.73
C ARG A 199 -16.86 10.40 4.78
N ASP A 200 -17.54 11.40 5.33
CA ASP A 200 -17.06 12.13 6.51
C ASP A 200 -17.20 11.27 7.77
N CYS A 201 -16.19 10.42 8.01
CA CYS A 201 -16.14 9.51 9.14
C CYS A 201 -14.77 9.53 9.83
N GLY A 202 -14.75 9.10 11.10
CA GLY A 202 -13.52 8.95 11.88
C GLY A 202 -12.77 7.68 11.52
N ALA A 203 -11.46 7.67 11.77
CA ALA A 203 -10.62 6.52 11.45
C ALA A 203 -11.04 5.22 12.16
N ALA A 204 -11.57 5.28 13.39
CA ALA A 204 -12.00 4.06 14.10
C ALA A 204 -13.20 3.39 13.40
N SER A 205 -14.15 4.17 12.87
CA SER A 205 -15.26 3.66 12.06
C SER A 205 -14.76 3.03 10.76
N ALA A 206 -13.81 3.70 10.09
CA ALA A 206 -13.21 3.23 8.85
C ALA A 206 -12.46 1.90 9.04
N VAL A 207 -11.60 1.81 10.06
CA VAL A 207 -10.86 0.58 10.41
C VAL A 207 -11.80 -0.54 10.84
N SER A 208 -12.79 -0.25 11.69
CA SER A 208 -13.78 -1.25 12.11
C SER A 208 -14.55 -1.81 10.91
N THR A 209 -14.90 -0.96 9.95
CA THR A 209 -15.57 -1.38 8.71
C THR A 209 -14.63 -2.20 7.84
N SER A 210 -13.35 -1.85 7.75
CA SER A 210 -12.34 -2.62 7.02
C SER A 210 -12.15 -4.03 7.56
N VAL A 211 -12.04 -4.17 8.88
CA VAL A 211 -11.95 -5.48 9.53
C VAL A 211 -13.23 -6.29 9.30
N ARG A 212 -14.42 -5.68 9.49
CA ARG A 212 -15.70 -6.35 9.25
C ARG A 212 -15.86 -6.80 7.79
N ALA A 213 -15.50 -5.95 6.84
CA ALA A 213 -15.53 -6.25 5.40
C ALA A 213 -14.59 -7.40 5.05
N SER A 214 -13.39 -7.40 5.63
CA SER A 214 -12.39 -8.42 5.43
C SER A 214 -12.82 -9.78 5.99
N LEU A 215 -13.35 -9.80 7.22
CA LEU A 215 -13.82 -11.03 7.87
C LEU A 215 -15.09 -11.61 7.23
N ALA A 216 -15.94 -10.76 6.66
CA ALA A 216 -17.12 -11.20 5.91
C ALA A 216 -16.75 -11.80 4.53
N ASN A 217 -15.59 -11.43 3.98
CA ASN A 217 -15.13 -11.78 2.64
C ASN A 217 -13.67 -12.30 2.62
N PRO A 218 -13.31 -13.32 3.41
CA PRO A 218 -11.92 -13.71 3.58
C PRO A 218 -11.27 -14.18 2.27
N VAL A 219 -12.01 -14.91 1.43
CA VAL A 219 -11.49 -15.43 0.15
C VAL A 219 -11.26 -14.29 -0.87
N PRO A 220 -12.25 -13.43 -1.20
CA PRO A 220 -12.01 -12.29 -2.08
C PRO A 220 -10.91 -11.35 -1.60
N VAL A 221 -10.83 -11.10 -0.29
CA VAL A 221 -9.83 -10.18 0.29
C VAL A 221 -8.42 -10.79 0.28
N ALA A 222 -8.29 -12.08 0.58
CA ALA A 222 -7.03 -12.79 0.45
C ALA A 222 -6.55 -12.83 -1.01
N LEU A 223 -7.46 -13.09 -1.95
CA LEU A 223 -7.15 -13.04 -3.38
C LEU A 223 -6.70 -11.64 -3.80
N TRP A 224 -7.41 -10.59 -3.37
CA TRP A 224 -7.02 -9.21 -3.63
C TRP A 224 -5.61 -8.91 -3.10
N GLY A 225 -5.33 -9.26 -1.83
CA GLY A 225 -4.01 -9.08 -1.24
C GLY A 225 -2.91 -9.83 -2.00
N LEU A 226 -3.19 -11.07 -2.44
CA LEU A 226 -2.27 -11.86 -3.24
C LEU A 226 -2.01 -11.22 -4.62
N MET A 227 -3.04 -10.69 -5.27
CA MET A 227 -2.90 -9.99 -6.55
C MET A 227 -2.06 -8.72 -6.41
N VAL A 228 -2.30 -7.93 -5.36
CA VAL A 228 -1.48 -6.75 -5.04
C VAL A 228 -0.02 -7.16 -4.85
N ALA A 229 0.25 -8.17 -4.01
CA ALA A 229 1.60 -8.65 -3.76
C ALA A 229 2.30 -9.16 -5.04
N ALA A 230 1.62 -9.98 -5.84
CA ALA A 230 2.16 -10.54 -7.07
C ALA A 230 2.44 -9.45 -8.12
N LEU A 231 1.52 -8.49 -8.30
CA LEU A 231 1.71 -7.39 -9.24
C LEU A 231 2.84 -6.45 -8.79
N LEU A 232 2.93 -6.14 -7.50
CA LEU A 232 4.07 -5.36 -6.98
C LEU A 232 5.39 -6.11 -7.17
N ALA A 233 5.43 -7.43 -6.93
CA ALA A 233 6.62 -8.24 -7.18
C ALA A 233 7.03 -8.23 -8.66
N ILE A 234 6.07 -8.34 -9.60
CA ILE A 234 6.31 -8.21 -11.03
C ILE A 234 6.87 -6.81 -11.36
N GLY A 235 6.26 -5.75 -10.81
CA GLY A 235 6.72 -4.38 -11.02
C GLY A 235 8.14 -4.15 -10.51
N MET A 236 8.48 -4.69 -9.33
CA MET A 236 9.82 -4.65 -8.78
C MET A 236 10.83 -5.43 -9.63
N ALA A 237 10.45 -6.63 -10.11
CA ALA A 237 11.29 -7.47 -10.97
C ALA A 237 11.66 -6.78 -12.30
N THR A 238 10.79 -5.91 -12.81
CA THR A 238 11.07 -5.05 -13.99
C THR A 238 11.88 -3.79 -13.66
N LEU A 239 12.79 -3.86 -12.68
CA LEU A 239 13.60 -2.74 -12.19
C LEU A 239 12.74 -1.51 -11.81
N MET A 240 11.60 -1.75 -11.15
CA MET A 240 10.61 -0.75 -10.75
C MET A 240 9.86 -0.05 -11.90
N VAL A 241 10.22 -0.27 -13.17
CA VAL A 241 9.57 0.36 -14.33
C VAL A 241 8.10 -0.08 -14.42
N GLY A 242 7.80 -1.34 -14.17
CA GLY A 242 6.43 -1.85 -14.18
C GLY A 242 5.51 -1.20 -13.13
N LEU A 243 6.07 -0.69 -12.03
CA LEU A 243 5.29 0.00 -10.99
C LEU A 243 4.66 1.30 -11.49
N ILE A 244 5.24 1.92 -12.51
CA ILE A 244 4.70 3.13 -13.16
C ILE A 244 3.30 2.89 -13.72
N VAL A 245 2.97 1.65 -14.09
CA VAL A 245 1.65 1.26 -14.59
C VAL A 245 0.86 0.50 -13.52
N ILE A 246 1.51 -0.42 -12.82
CA ILE A 246 0.86 -1.30 -11.85
C ILE A 246 0.27 -0.53 -10.68
N VAL A 247 1.00 0.43 -10.11
CA VAL A 247 0.52 1.18 -8.94
C VAL A 247 -0.68 2.06 -9.30
N PRO A 248 -0.69 2.81 -10.41
CA PRO A 248 -1.90 3.48 -10.91
C PRO A 248 -3.12 2.58 -11.01
N VAL A 249 -2.98 1.43 -11.68
CA VAL A 249 -4.10 0.50 -11.89
C VAL A 249 -4.62 -0.04 -10.57
N LEU A 250 -3.73 -0.45 -9.66
CA LEU A 250 -4.11 -0.91 -8.33
C LEU A 250 -4.79 0.17 -7.50
N GLY A 251 -4.32 1.41 -7.58
CA GLY A 251 -4.91 2.52 -6.84
C GLY A 251 -6.35 2.82 -7.28
N HIS A 252 -6.59 2.88 -8.59
CA HIS A 252 -7.94 3.04 -9.12
C HIS A 252 -8.82 1.82 -8.79
N ALA A 253 -8.29 0.60 -8.95
CA ALA A 253 -9.04 -0.62 -8.67
C ALA A 253 -9.45 -0.75 -7.19
N THR A 254 -8.64 -0.21 -6.27
CA THR A 254 -8.94 -0.23 -4.82
C THR A 254 -10.26 0.50 -4.51
N TRP A 255 -10.53 1.60 -5.22
CA TRP A 255 -11.81 2.32 -5.10
C TRP A 255 -12.99 1.44 -5.49
N HIS A 256 -12.93 0.80 -6.66
CA HIS A 256 -13.98 -0.10 -7.17
C HIS A 256 -14.18 -1.35 -6.32
N PHE A 257 -13.10 -1.84 -5.69
CA PHE A 257 -13.18 -2.94 -4.74
C PHE A 257 -13.88 -2.53 -3.44
N TYR A 258 -13.57 -1.33 -2.93
CA TYR A 258 -14.27 -0.75 -1.78
C TYR A 258 -15.77 -0.60 -2.03
N ARG A 259 -16.17 -0.03 -3.18
CA ARG A 259 -17.57 0.18 -3.54
C ARG A 259 -18.36 -1.12 -3.61
N ARG A 260 -17.71 -2.24 -3.92
CA ARG A 260 -18.32 -3.58 -3.87
C ARG A 260 -18.52 -4.08 -2.45
N LEU A 261 -17.54 -3.89 -1.58
CA LEU A 261 -17.56 -4.34 -0.20
C LEU A 261 -18.54 -3.56 0.69
N VAL A 262 -18.73 -2.27 0.43
CA VAL A 262 -19.42 -1.35 1.35
C VAL A 262 -20.53 -0.56 0.65
N VAL A 263 -21.69 -0.45 1.31
CA VAL A 263 -22.86 0.35 0.87
C VAL A 263 -23.28 1.33 1.96
#